data_AF-A0A0G1QLT8-F1
#
_entry.id   AF-A0A0G1QLT8-F1
#
_cell.length_a   1.000
_cell.length_b   1.000
_cell.length_c   1.000
_cell.angle_alpha   90.00
_cell.angle_beta   90.00
_cell.angle_gamma   90.00
#
_symmetry.space_group_name_H-M   'P 1'
#
loop_
_entity.id
_entity.type
_entity.pdbx_description
1 polymer ?
#
loop_
_entity_poly.entity_id
_entity_poly.type
_entity_poly.pdbx_seq_one_letter_code
_entity_poly.pdbx_strand_id
1 'polypeptide(L)' 'MIDDITTMIDQLVNLGEDRDELQFWADMYPHLSDDERAKLLNDLEEELEELKVSKKLRPNL' A
#
# COMPACT_ATOMS: atom_id res chain seq x y z
N MET A 1 7.21 -10.17 5.92
CA MET A 1 6.92 -8.74 6.12
C MET A 1 7.64 -8.01 5.01
N ILE A 2 6.94 -7.13 4.30
CA ILE A 2 7.56 -6.21 3.36
C ILE A 2 8.08 -5.05 4.21
N ASP A 3 9.40 -4.94 4.37
CA ASP A 3 10.01 -3.92 5.25
C ASP A 3 10.20 -2.56 4.55
N ASP A 4 9.70 -2.45 3.31
CA ASP A 4 9.89 -1.30 2.44
C ASP A 4 8.56 -0.79 1.91
N ILE A 5 8.15 0.40 2.39
CA ILE A 5 6.93 1.08 1.96
C ILE A 5 6.88 1.27 0.43
N THR A 6 8.03 1.45 -0.21
CA THR A 6 8.14 1.61 -1.66
C THR A 6 7.63 0.36 -2.40
N THR A 7 7.97 -0.82 -1.88
CA THR A 7 7.54 -2.09 -2.46
C THR A 7 6.03 -2.30 -2.33
N MET A 8 5.44 -1.90 -1.19
CA MET A 8 3.98 -1.96 -1.01
C MET A 8 3.25 -0.99 -1.94
N ILE A 9 3.76 0.23 -2.08
CA ILE A 9 3.19 1.23 -2.99
C ILE A 9 3.20 0.71 -4.43
N ASP A 10 4.31 0.16 -4.91
CA ASP A 10 4.36 -0.37 -6.26
C ASP A 10 3.38 -1.54 -6.48
N GLN A 11 3.14 -2.37 -5.46
CA GLN A 11 2.14 -3.43 -5.54
C GLN A 11 0.71 -2.87 -5.62
N LEU A 12 0.38 -1.88 -4.79
CA LEU A 12 -0.94 -1.22 -4.79
C LEU A 12 -1.21 -0.50 -6.12
N VAL A 13 -0.21 0.21 -6.67
CA VAL A 13 -0.33 0.86 -7.99
C VAL A 13 -0.57 -0.18 -9.10
N ASN A 14 0.09 -1.34 -9.05
CA ASN A 14 -0.18 -2.44 -9.99
C ASN A 14 -1.60 -3.03 -9.82
N LEU A 15 -2.19 -2.86 -8.64
CA LEU A 15 -3.58 -3.21 -8.37
C LEU A 15 -4.59 -2.12 -8.80
N GLY A 16 -4.12 -0.95 -9.22
CA GLY A 16 -4.94 0.11 -9.78
C GLY A 16 -5.16 1.30 -8.85
N GLU A 17 -4.48 1.33 -7.70
CA GLU A 17 -4.46 2.48 -6.81
C GLU A 17 -3.72 3.67 -7.43
N ASP A 18 -4.06 4.88 -6.96
CA ASP A 18 -3.45 6.11 -7.43
C ASP A 18 -2.01 6.25 -6.93
N ARG A 19 -1.07 6.36 -7.87
CA ARG A 19 0.35 6.54 -7.57
C ARG A 19 0.63 7.85 -6.85
N ASP A 20 -0.03 8.93 -7.22
CA ASP A 20 0.27 10.27 -6.67
C ASP A 20 -0.15 10.34 -5.20
N GLU A 21 -1.30 9.73 -4.86
CA GLU A 21 -1.76 9.61 -3.47
C GLU A 21 -0.83 8.72 -2.64
N LEU A 22 -0.42 7.57 -3.16
CA LEU A 22 0.50 6.68 -2.46
C LEU A 22 1.90 7.28 -2.31
N GLN A 23 2.35 8.08 -3.29
CA GLN A 23 3.65 8.76 -3.22
C GLN A 23 3.70 9.77 -2.08
N PHE A 24 2.59 10.48 -1.81
CA PHE A 24 2.50 11.38 -0.66
C PHE A 24 2.80 10.64 0.66
N TRP A 25 2.26 9.42 0.83
CA TRP A 25 2.51 8.61 2.01
C TRP A 25 3.95 8.10 2.07
N ALA A 26 4.54 7.73 0.93
CA ALA A 26 5.96 7.38 0.83
C ALA A 26 6.87 8.53 1.29
N ASP A 27 6.56 9.75 0.84
CA ASP A 27 7.34 10.95 1.15
C ASP A 27 7.20 11.32 2.65
N MET A 28 6.04 11.08 3.24
CA MET A 28 5.79 11.31 4.67
C MET A 28 6.41 10.25 5.57
N TYR A 29 6.53 9.00 5.12
CA TYR A 29 7.02 7.86 5.90
C TYR A 29 8.32 8.09 6.69
N PRO A 30 9.40 8.65 6.12
CA PRO A 30 10.62 8.92 6.88
C PRO A 30 10.43 9.97 7.99
N HIS A 31 9.36 10.76 7.95
CA HIS A 31 9.04 11.79 8.94
C HIS A 31 8.04 11.34 10.01
N LEU A 32 7.46 10.15 9.87
CA LEU A 32 6.54 9.56 10.85
C LEU A 32 7.29 8.95 12.05
N SER A 33 6.62 8.93 13.20
CA SER A 33 7.06 8.15 14.38
C SER A 33 6.94 6.65 14.12
N ASP A 34 7.60 5.83 14.94
CA ASP A 34 7.60 4.37 14.76
C ASP A 34 6.18 3.78 14.86
N ASP A 35 5.34 4.29 15.77
CA ASP A 35 3.93 3.87 15.90
C ASP A 35 3.11 4.25 14.65
N GLU A 36 3.32 5.44 14.10
CA GLU A 36 2.65 5.89 12.88
C GLU A 36 3.11 5.13 11.65
N ARG A 37 4.41 4.80 11.55
CA ARG A 37 4.94 3.94 10.48
C ARG A 37 4.35 2.54 10.54
N ALA A 38 4.31 1.94 11.74
CA ALA A 38 3.73 0.62 11.93
C ALA A 38 2.25 0.61 11.55
N LYS A 39 1.50 1.65 11.94
CA LYS A 39 0.11 1.82 11.54
C LYS A 39 -0.05 1.96 10.03
N LEU A 40 0.70 2.86 9.40
CA LEU A 40 0.62 3.07 7.94
C LEU A 40 0.98 1.79 7.17
N LEU A 41 1.99 1.05 7.61
CA LEU A 41 2.31 -0.24 6.99
C LEU A 41 1.16 -1.25 7.12
N ASN A 42 0.55 -1.35 8.30
CA ASN A 42 -0.59 -2.24 8.52
C ASN A 42 -1.80 -1.85 7.64
N ASP A 43 -2.13 -0.55 7.59
CA ASP A 43 -3.24 -0.03 6.78
C ASP A 43 -3.03 -0.33 5.28
N LEU A 44 -1.80 -0.13 4.77
CA LEU A 44 -1.45 -0.45 3.38
C LEU A 44 -1.41 -1.96 3.09
N GLU A 45 -1.04 -2.80 4.08
CA GLU A 45 -1.07 -4.26 3.96
C GLU A 45 -2.51 -4.79 3.92
N GLU A 46 -3.40 -4.24 4.74
CA GLU A 46 -4.84 -4.55 4.72
C GLU A 46 -5.45 -4.22 3.35
N GLU A 47 -5.24 -3.00 2.85
CA GLU A 47 -5.72 -2.58 1.52
C GLU A 47 -5.19 -3.49 0.40
N LEU A 48 -3.90 -3.84 0.46
CA LEU A 48 -3.26 -4.72 -0.51
C LEU A 48 -3.93 -6.11 -0.55
N GLU A 49 -4.24 -6.69 0.61
CA GLU A 49 -4.93 -7.97 0.69
C GLU A 49 -6.39 -7.87 0.20
N GLU A 50 -7.11 -6.80 0.54
CA GLU A 50 -8.47 -6.56 0.04
C GLU A 50 -8.52 -6.46 -1.49
N LEU A 51 -7.60 -5.68 -2.08
CA LEU A 51 -7.50 -5.53 -3.53
C LEU A 51 -7.10 -6.82 -4.23
N LYS A 52 -6.17 -7.61 -3.66
CA LYS A 52 -5.81 -8.94 -4.18
C LYS A 52 -7.03 -9.86 -4.20
N VAL A 53 -7.82 -9.88 -3.13
CA VAL A 53 -9.07 -10.67 -3.07
C VAL A 53 -10.06 -10.18 -4.11
N SER A 54 -10.28 -8.87 -4.23
CA SER A 54 -11.18 -8.25 -5.21
C SER A 54 -10.79 -8.57 -6.66
N LYS A 55 -9.50 -8.46 -7.02
CA LYS A 55 -9.00 -8.82 -8.37
C LYS A 55 -9.07 -10.32 -8.64
N LYS A 56 -8.81 -11.16 -7.64
CA LYS A 56 -8.98 -12.61 -7.77
C LYS A 56 -10.44 -13.00 -8.05
N LEU A 57 -11.39 -12.25 -7.50
CA LEU A 57 -12.82 -12.43 -7.74
C LEU A 57 -13.30 -11.82 -9.07
N ARG A 58 -12.54 -10.89 -9.67
CA ARG A 58 -12.86 -10.24 -10.96
C ARG A 58 -11.63 -10.15 -11.88
N PRO A 59 -11.10 -11.27 -12.38
CA PRO A 59 -9.88 -11.26 -13.20
C PRO A 59 -10.08 -10.75 -14.63
N ASN A 60 -11.32 -10.59 -15.14
CA ASN A 60 -11.63 -10.38 -16.57
C ASN A 60 -12.79 -9.41 -16.84
N LEU A 61 -12.88 -8.28 -16.14
CA LEU A 61 -13.76 -7.18 -16.53
C LEU A 61 -12.94 -6.04 -17.11
#